data_AF-A0A058ZHW3-F1
#
_entry.id   AF-A0A058ZHW3-F1
#
_cell.length_a   1.000
_cell.length_b   1.000
_cell.length_c   1.000
_cell.angle_alpha   90.00
_cell.angle_beta   90.00
_cell.angle_gamma   90.00
#
_symmetry.space_group_name_H-M   'P 1'
#
loop_
_entity.id
_entity.type
_entity.pdbx_description
1 polymer ?
#
loop_
_entity_poly.entity_id
_entity_poly.type
_entity_poly.pdbx_seq_one_letter_code
_entity_poly.pdbx_strand_id
1 'polypeptide(L)'
;MITSSSIFEGIAAVSQLAMAFVVGLGVCVAYVQLSQWKREKIAVKRSELGEDLVSVATDLIGKVSIIRSPFGYGPPEGEEDDGTYDYRRRLRELAELDDEFAKLRQLKIRSKAWIGDDSLAEAIDAFFDARGKLIVGINGKIREIRGASRYGLEYTEGDAARSERYDLYVWEGADVPTEGEPVDPILTLLNPALDEIERKMIPLIRLEAPK
;
A
#
# COMPACT_ATOMS: atom_id res chain seq x y z
N MET A 1 76.86 -6.79 33.31
CA MET A 1 75.94 -7.50 34.22
C MET A 1 74.53 -7.23 33.74
N ILE A 2 73.87 -8.23 33.15
CA ILE A 2 72.44 -8.17 32.88
C ILE A 2 71.77 -8.48 34.22
N THR A 3 71.22 -7.47 34.88
CA THR A 3 70.49 -7.66 36.13
C THR A 3 69.15 -8.33 35.81
N SER A 4 68.76 -9.33 36.59
CA SER A 4 67.49 -10.06 36.44
C SER A 4 66.27 -9.13 36.33
N SER A 5 66.34 -7.92 36.90
CA SER A 5 65.30 -6.88 36.77
C SER A 5 65.00 -6.49 35.32
N SER A 6 66.01 -6.39 34.45
CA SER A 6 65.84 -5.97 33.05
C SER A 6 65.13 -7.03 32.20
N ILE A 7 65.29 -8.31 32.54
CA ILE A 7 64.58 -9.42 31.88
C ILE A 7 63.11 -9.42 32.32
N PHE A 8 62.83 -9.16 33.61
CA PHE A 8 61.46 -9.06 34.12
C PHE A 8 60.69 -7.86 33.54
N GLU A 9 61.34 -6.70 33.37
CA GLU A 9 60.72 -5.53 32.73
C GLU A 9 60.35 -5.78 31.26
N GLY A 10 61.19 -6.50 30.51
CA GLY A 10 60.90 -6.87 29.13
C GLY A 10 59.65 -7.76 28.99
N ILE A 11 59.48 -8.74 29.88
CA ILE A 11 58.30 -9.64 29.87
C ILE A 11 57.03 -8.85 30.20
N ALA A 12 57.09 -7.95 31.19
CA ALA A 12 55.95 -7.10 31.55
C ALA A 12 55.49 -6.23 30.37
N ALA A 13 56.42 -5.57 29.67
CA ALA A 13 56.11 -4.73 28.51
C ALA A 13 55.46 -5.51 27.36
N VAL A 14 55.96 -6.72 27.05
CA VAL A 14 55.37 -7.59 26.02
C VAL A 14 53.96 -8.04 26.41
N SER A 15 53.74 -8.40 27.69
CA SER A 15 52.41 -8.79 28.16
C SER A 15 51.39 -7.64 28.08
N GLN A 16 51.81 -6.40 28.36
CA GLN A 16 50.97 -5.21 28.23
C GLN A 16 50.61 -4.91 26.77
N LEU A 17 51.57 -5.03 25.84
CA LEU A 17 51.31 -4.90 24.41
C LEU A 17 50.34 -5.97 23.90
N ALA A 18 50.52 -7.23 24.33
CA ALA A 18 49.61 -8.32 23.98
C ALA A 18 48.19 -8.07 24.51
N MET A 19 48.04 -7.63 25.76
CA MET A 19 46.73 -7.26 26.32
C MET A 19 46.09 -6.11 25.56
N ALA A 20 46.82 -5.05 25.26
CA ALA A 20 46.31 -3.91 24.49
C ALA A 20 45.85 -4.34 23.08
N PHE A 21 46.59 -5.24 22.44
CA PHE A 21 46.23 -5.80 21.14
C PHE A 21 44.94 -6.65 21.21
N VAL A 22 44.83 -7.52 22.22
CA VAL A 22 43.62 -8.35 22.43
C VAL A 22 42.40 -7.47 22.70
N VAL A 23 42.53 -6.42 23.53
CA VAL A 23 41.45 -5.46 23.77
C VAL A 23 41.08 -4.73 22.48
N GLY A 24 42.07 -4.28 21.71
CA GLY A 24 41.84 -3.62 20.41
C GLY A 24 41.08 -4.51 19.42
N LEU A 25 41.48 -5.79 19.30
CA LEU A 25 40.76 -6.78 18.49
C LEU A 25 39.33 -7.01 19.01
N GLY A 26 39.16 -7.10 20.33
CA GLY A 26 37.84 -7.25 20.96
C GLY A 26 36.89 -6.09 20.61
N VAL A 27 37.40 -4.84 20.67
CA VAL A 27 36.62 -3.65 20.28
C VAL A 27 36.27 -3.68 18.78
N CYS A 28 37.19 -4.09 17.91
CA CYS A 28 36.93 -4.21 16.48
C CYS A 28 35.84 -5.25 16.17
N VAL A 29 35.92 -6.44 16.79
CA VAL A 29 34.91 -7.51 16.62
C VAL A 29 33.55 -7.05 17.15
N ALA A 30 33.51 -6.42 18.33
CA ALA A 30 32.27 -5.88 18.90
C ALA A 30 31.64 -4.79 18.00
N TYR A 31 32.46 -3.94 17.39
CA TYR A 31 31.99 -2.93 16.44
C TYR A 31 31.37 -3.55 15.19
N VAL A 32 32.00 -4.58 14.61
CA VAL A 32 31.47 -5.32 13.45
C VAL A 32 30.15 -6.00 13.82
N GLN A 33 30.08 -6.70 14.95
CA GLN A 33 28.84 -7.34 15.42
C GLN A 33 27.71 -6.34 15.62
N LEU A 34 27.98 -5.20 16.26
CA LEU A 34 26.98 -4.14 16.45
C LEU A 34 26.46 -3.60 15.12
N SER A 35 27.35 -3.44 14.13
CA SER A 35 26.95 -2.97 12.80
C SER A 35 26.07 -3.99 12.06
N GLN A 36 26.36 -5.28 12.19
CA GLN A 36 25.56 -6.36 11.61
C GLN A 36 24.17 -6.42 12.24
N TRP A 37 24.08 -6.38 13.57
CA TRP A 37 22.79 -6.34 14.27
C TRP A 37 21.93 -5.14 13.88
N LYS A 38 22.53 -3.96 13.72
CA LYS A 38 21.79 -2.78 13.24
C LYS A 38 21.23 -3.01 11.84
N ARG A 39 22.02 -3.59 10.93
CA ARG A 39 21.58 -3.90 9.56
C ARG A 39 20.46 -4.94 9.55
N GLU A 40 20.59 -6.01 10.34
CA GLU A 40 19.56 -7.04 10.50
C GLU A 40 18.26 -6.45 11.03
N LYS A 41 18.32 -5.61 12.08
CA LYS A 41 17.12 -4.97 12.64
C LYS A 41 16.42 -4.07 11.63
N ILE A 42 17.17 -3.32 10.82
CA ILE A 42 16.60 -2.49 9.75
C ILE A 42 15.98 -3.38 8.65
N ALA A 43 16.65 -4.45 8.26
CA ALA A 43 16.15 -5.38 7.24
C ALA A 43 14.85 -6.06 7.68
N VAL A 44 14.77 -6.54 8.92
CA VAL A 44 13.55 -7.12 9.50
C VAL A 44 12.42 -6.09 9.50
N LYS A 45 12.67 -4.84 9.93
CA LYS A 45 11.63 -3.80 9.94
C LYS A 45 11.12 -3.44 8.54
N ARG A 46 11.99 -3.48 7.53
CA ARG A 46 11.61 -3.29 6.13
C ARG A 46 10.83 -4.48 5.57
N SER A 47 11.19 -5.70 5.94
CA SER A 47 10.48 -6.92 5.59
C SER A 47 9.06 -6.92 6.16
N GLU A 48 8.90 -6.66 7.48
CA GLU A 48 7.60 -6.53 8.14
C GLU A 48 6.72 -5.45 7.47
N LEU A 49 7.31 -4.28 7.15
CA LEU A 49 6.60 -3.20 6.48
C LEU A 49 6.16 -3.59 5.06
N GLY A 50 7.00 -4.33 4.34
CA GLY A 50 6.68 -4.82 3.00
C GLY A 50 5.53 -5.81 3.03
N GLU A 51 5.53 -6.74 3.98
CA GLU A 51 4.44 -7.71 4.19
C GLU A 51 3.11 -7.01 4.49
N ASP A 52 3.13 -6.05 5.43
CA ASP A 52 1.95 -5.24 5.76
C ASP A 52 1.40 -4.49 4.53
N LEU A 53 2.28 -3.90 3.71
CA LEU A 53 1.89 -3.14 2.52
C LEU A 53 1.25 -4.03 1.45
N VAL A 54 1.91 -5.14 1.10
CA VAL A 54 1.39 -6.08 0.09
C VAL A 54 0.05 -6.66 0.57
N SER A 55 -0.01 -7.11 1.83
CA SER A 55 -1.24 -7.67 2.41
C SER A 55 -2.43 -6.70 2.34
N VAL A 56 -2.24 -5.45 2.79
CA VAL A 56 -3.31 -4.44 2.78
C VAL A 56 -3.69 -4.04 1.35
N ALA A 57 -2.72 -3.90 0.45
CA ALA A 57 -2.98 -3.54 -0.95
C ALA A 57 -3.79 -4.62 -1.69
N THR A 58 -3.39 -5.89 -1.55
CA THR A 58 -4.10 -7.03 -2.15
C THR A 58 -5.53 -7.15 -1.59
N ASP A 59 -5.72 -7.01 -0.28
CA ASP A 59 -7.04 -7.07 0.37
C ASP A 59 -7.96 -5.94 -0.11
N LEU A 60 -7.44 -4.70 -0.22
CA LEU A 60 -8.18 -3.57 -0.74
C LEU A 60 -8.64 -3.76 -2.19
N ILE A 61 -7.81 -4.35 -3.06
CA ILE A 61 -8.21 -4.66 -4.45
C ILE A 61 -9.39 -5.64 -4.46
N GLY A 62 -9.32 -6.72 -3.66
CA GLY A 62 -10.41 -7.68 -3.56
C GLY A 62 -11.72 -7.05 -3.07
N LYS A 63 -11.64 -6.22 -2.01
CA LYS A 63 -12.79 -5.50 -1.46
C LYS A 63 -13.38 -4.49 -2.44
N VAL A 64 -12.53 -3.75 -3.16
CA VAL A 64 -12.98 -2.81 -4.20
C VAL A 64 -13.67 -3.54 -5.35
N SER A 65 -13.14 -4.69 -5.80
CA SER A 65 -13.80 -5.52 -6.82
C SER A 65 -15.19 -5.98 -6.35
N ILE A 66 -15.33 -6.44 -5.10
CA ILE A 66 -16.63 -6.82 -4.53
C ILE A 66 -17.61 -5.63 -4.54
N ILE A 67 -17.17 -4.45 -4.10
CA ILE A 67 -17.99 -3.22 -4.09
C ILE A 67 -18.38 -2.78 -5.50
N ARG A 68 -17.65 -3.18 -6.54
CA ARG A 68 -17.91 -2.86 -7.95
C ARG A 68 -18.62 -3.96 -8.72
N SER A 69 -18.88 -5.09 -8.07
CA SER A 69 -19.55 -6.24 -8.69
C SER A 69 -20.86 -5.83 -9.36
N PRO A 70 -21.11 -6.21 -10.63
CA PRO A 70 -22.36 -5.89 -11.33
C PRO A 70 -23.58 -6.55 -10.70
N PHE A 71 -23.36 -7.55 -9.84
CA PHE A 71 -24.44 -8.20 -9.09
C PHE A 71 -24.89 -7.28 -7.95
N GLY A 72 -26.02 -6.62 -8.17
CA GLY A 72 -26.71 -5.80 -7.16
C GLY A 72 -27.65 -6.62 -6.29
N TYR A 73 -28.02 -6.05 -5.15
CA TYR A 73 -29.10 -6.58 -4.30
C TYR A 73 -30.23 -5.56 -4.28
N GLY A 74 -31.46 -6.04 -4.45
CA GLY A 74 -32.65 -5.22 -4.25
C GLY A 74 -32.79 -4.76 -2.80
N PRO A 75 -33.63 -3.74 -2.55
CA PRO A 75 -33.93 -3.32 -1.19
C PRO A 75 -34.54 -4.46 -0.37
N PRO A 76 -34.30 -4.49 0.96
CA PRO A 76 -34.94 -5.45 1.85
C PRO A 76 -36.45 -5.20 1.90
N GLU A 77 -37.20 -6.22 2.29
CA GLU A 77 -38.65 -6.13 2.40
C GLU A 77 -39.08 -4.98 3.33
N GLY A 78 -39.88 -4.05 2.80
CA GLY A 78 -40.37 -2.87 3.52
C GLY A 78 -39.57 -1.58 3.28
N GLU A 79 -38.45 -1.61 2.56
CA GLU A 79 -37.79 -0.39 2.08
C GLU A 79 -38.34 0.05 0.70
N GLU A 80 -38.52 1.36 0.51
CA GLU A 80 -38.94 1.92 -0.78
C GLU A 80 -37.80 1.81 -1.80
N ASP A 81 -38.09 1.18 -2.94
CA ASP A 81 -37.17 1.07 -4.06
C ASP A 81 -37.12 2.39 -4.84
N ASP A 82 -36.30 3.32 -4.36
CA ASP A 82 -36.02 4.58 -5.05
C ASP A 82 -35.02 4.42 -6.21
N GLY A 83 -34.64 3.18 -6.58
CA GLY A 83 -33.61 2.86 -7.56
C GLY A 83 -32.19 3.20 -7.11
N THR A 84 -32.01 3.84 -5.94
CA THR A 84 -30.68 4.23 -5.42
C THR A 84 -30.14 3.30 -4.35
N TYR A 85 -30.94 2.31 -3.93
CA TYR A 85 -30.60 1.43 -2.81
C TYR A 85 -29.22 0.77 -2.98
N ASP A 86 -28.96 0.14 -4.12
CA ASP A 86 -27.69 -0.57 -4.38
C ASP A 86 -26.48 0.37 -4.32
N TYR A 87 -26.58 1.56 -4.90
CA TYR A 87 -25.56 2.60 -4.83
C TYR A 87 -25.32 3.10 -3.39
N ARG A 88 -26.39 3.28 -2.60
CA ARG A 88 -26.29 3.63 -1.17
C ARG A 88 -25.63 2.52 -0.35
N ARG A 89 -25.89 1.25 -0.68
CA ARG A 89 -25.19 0.10 -0.07
C ARG A 89 -23.70 0.16 -0.37
N ARG A 90 -23.31 0.32 -1.63
CA ARG A 90 -21.89 0.41 -2.04
C ARG A 90 -21.16 1.56 -1.36
N LEU A 91 -21.80 2.71 -1.17
CA LEU A 91 -21.20 3.81 -0.38
C LEU A 91 -20.97 3.45 1.07
N ARG A 92 -21.87 2.68 1.70
CA ARG A 92 -21.68 2.19 3.07
C ARG A 92 -20.53 1.18 3.14
N GLU A 93 -20.51 0.20 2.24
CA GLU A 93 -19.41 -0.77 2.12
C GLU A 93 -18.07 -0.06 1.90
N LEU A 94 -18.03 1.00 1.08
CA LEU A 94 -16.82 1.80 0.86
C LEU A 94 -16.41 2.65 2.09
N ALA A 95 -17.37 3.03 2.92
CA ALA A 95 -17.10 3.71 4.20
C ALA A 95 -16.59 2.71 5.25
N GLU A 96 -17.03 1.46 5.22
CA GLU A 96 -16.50 0.39 6.08
C GLU A 96 -15.00 0.13 5.82
N LEU A 97 -14.49 0.51 4.65
CA LEU A 97 -13.05 0.43 4.32
C LEU A 97 -12.20 1.57 4.89
N ASP A 98 -12.78 2.50 5.66
CA ASP A 98 -12.05 3.68 6.15
C ASP A 98 -10.83 3.30 7.01
N ASP A 99 -10.93 2.24 7.80
CA ASP A 99 -9.85 1.77 8.67
C ASP A 99 -8.69 1.17 7.85
N GLU A 100 -8.97 0.42 6.79
CA GLU A 100 -7.97 -0.12 5.87
C GLU A 100 -7.26 1.00 5.10
N PHE A 101 -8.00 2.01 4.64
CA PHE A 101 -7.39 3.20 4.01
C PHE A 101 -6.58 4.04 5.00
N ALA A 102 -7.02 4.12 6.27
CA ALA A 102 -6.24 4.75 7.33
C ALA A 102 -4.94 3.98 7.60
N LYS A 103 -5.00 2.63 7.65
CA LYS A 103 -3.83 1.77 7.78
C LYS A 103 -2.89 1.95 6.58
N LEU A 104 -3.39 1.96 5.35
CA LEU A 104 -2.60 2.19 4.15
C LEU A 104 -1.88 3.56 4.20
N ARG A 105 -2.55 4.60 4.68
CA ARG A 105 -1.96 5.94 4.88
C ARG A 105 -0.81 5.91 5.91
N GLN A 106 -0.98 5.19 7.01
CA GLN A 106 0.09 5.03 7.99
C GLN A 106 1.29 4.26 7.40
N LEU A 107 1.03 3.21 6.63
CA LEU A 107 2.06 2.45 5.94
C LEU A 107 2.81 3.30 4.90
N LYS A 108 2.13 4.20 4.18
CA LYS A 108 2.76 5.19 3.29
C LYS A 108 3.77 6.08 4.02
N ILE A 109 3.39 6.61 5.19
CA ILE A 109 4.28 7.48 5.98
C ILE A 109 5.51 6.67 6.46
N ARG A 110 5.29 5.44 6.91
CA ARG A 110 6.37 4.54 7.34
C ARG A 110 7.28 4.16 6.18
N SER A 111 6.75 3.83 5.00
CA SER A 111 7.56 3.47 3.83
C SER A 111 8.41 4.63 3.35
N LYS A 112 7.89 5.86 3.39
CA LYS A 112 8.71 7.06 3.13
C LYS A 112 9.87 7.21 4.12
N ALA A 113 9.66 6.91 5.40
CA ALA A 113 10.72 7.01 6.41
C ALA A 113 11.78 5.89 6.30
N TRP A 114 11.37 4.66 5.98
CA TRP A 114 12.26 3.49 5.99
C TRP A 114 12.91 3.20 4.63
N ILE A 115 12.23 3.52 3.54
CA ILE A 115 12.59 3.16 2.16
C ILE A 115 12.94 4.42 1.37
N GLY A 116 12.13 5.48 1.50
CA GLY A 116 12.38 6.77 0.83
C GLY A 116 12.21 6.71 -0.69
N ASP A 117 11.36 5.81 -1.18
CA ASP A 117 11.07 5.65 -2.61
C ASP A 117 9.77 6.39 -2.98
N ASP A 118 9.88 7.40 -3.83
CA ASP A 118 8.73 8.20 -4.27
C ASP A 118 7.81 7.41 -5.19
N SER A 119 8.31 6.45 -6.00
CA SER A 119 7.44 5.65 -6.88
C SER A 119 6.52 4.73 -6.08
N LEU A 120 6.98 4.23 -4.93
CA LEU A 120 6.16 3.48 -3.99
C LEU A 120 5.06 4.37 -3.36
N ALA A 121 5.39 5.63 -3.06
CA ALA A 121 4.40 6.55 -2.51
C ALA A 121 3.31 6.91 -3.53
N GLU A 122 3.69 7.10 -4.79
CA GLU A 122 2.77 7.32 -5.92
C GLU A 122 1.88 6.10 -6.16
N ALA A 123 2.43 4.88 -6.12
CA ALA A 123 1.66 3.65 -6.22
C ALA A 123 0.60 3.55 -5.10
N ILE A 124 0.95 3.91 -3.86
CA ILE A 124 -0.02 3.94 -2.76
C ILE A 124 -1.09 5.03 -2.98
N ASP A 125 -0.75 6.18 -3.56
CA ASP A 125 -1.71 7.24 -3.87
C ASP A 125 -2.75 6.82 -4.90
N ALA A 126 -2.40 5.95 -5.85
CA ALA A 126 -3.34 5.40 -6.82
C ALA A 126 -4.54 4.68 -6.16
N PHE A 127 -4.37 4.07 -4.99
CA PHE A 127 -5.48 3.48 -4.21
C PHE A 127 -6.44 4.55 -3.69
N PHE A 128 -5.93 5.68 -3.20
CA PHE A 128 -6.76 6.79 -2.74
C PHE A 128 -7.48 7.48 -3.89
N ASP A 129 -6.83 7.60 -5.04
CA ASP A 129 -7.43 8.14 -6.26
C ASP A 129 -8.55 7.23 -6.78
N ALA A 130 -8.33 5.91 -6.80
CA ALA A 130 -9.36 4.92 -7.13
C ALA A 130 -10.57 5.04 -6.20
N ARG A 131 -10.35 5.14 -4.89
CA ARG A 131 -11.41 5.39 -3.91
C ARG A 131 -12.17 6.68 -4.21
N GLY A 132 -11.46 7.77 -4.51
CA GLY A 132 -12.06 9.06 -4.85
C GLY A 132 -12.97 8.97 -6.09
N LYS A 133 -12.49 8.31 -7.15
CA LYS A 133 -13.27 8.08 -8.37
C LYS A 133 -14.53 7.25 -8.11
N LEU A 134 -14.44 6.22 -7.26
CA LEU A 134 -15.61 5.42 -6.86
C LEU A 134 -16.65 6.25 -6.11
N ILE A 135 -16.24 7.02 -5.10
CA ILE A 135 -17.16 7.89 -4.35
C ILE A 135 -17.86 8.88 -5.29
N VAL A 136 -17.13 9.47 -6.23
CA VAL A 136 -17.68 10.41 -7.21
C VAL A 136 -18.67 9.71 -8.15
N GLY A 137 -18.31 8.55 -8.70
CA GLY A 137 -19.17 7.77 -9.59
C GLY A 137 -20.47 7.36 -8.92
N ILE A 138 -20.39 6.78 -7.73
CA ILE A 138 -21.56 6.30 -6.99
C ILE A 138 -22.48 7.48 -6.61
N ASN A 139 -21.93 8.58 -6.08
CA ASN A 139 -22.72 9.77 -5.76
C ASN A 139 -23.34 10.43 -7.01
N GLY A 140 -22.62 10.42 -8.13
CA GLY A 140 -23.10 10.90 -9.42
C GLY A 140 -24.39 10.18 -9.83
N LYS A 141 -24.38 8.84 -9.78
CA LYS A 141 -25.55 7.99 -10.07
C LYS A 141 -26.72 8.24 -9.15
N ILE A 142 -26.48 8.32 -7.84
CA ILE A 142 -27.56 8.62 -6.87
C ILE A 142 -28.25 9.95 -7.19
N ARG A 143 -27.47 10.99 -7.53
CA ARG A 143 -28.02 12.31 -7.87
C ARG A 143 -28.82 12.27 -9.16
N GLU A 144 -28.33 11.56 -10.16
CA GLU A 144 -28.97 11.42 -11.46
C GLU A 144 -30.33 10.73 -11.34
N ILE A 145 -30.38 9.57 -10.65
CA ILE A 145 -31.62 8.81 -10.44
C ILE A 145 -32.65 9.66 -9.69
N ARG A 146 -32.24 10.36 -8.62
CA ARG A 146 -33.13 11.25 -7.86
C ARG A 146 -33.58 12.48 -8.65
N GLY A 147 -32.70 13.03 -9.49
CA GLY A 147 -32.99 14.20 -10.32
C GLY A 147 -33.99 13.88 -11.42
N ALA A 148 -33.80 12.77 -12.12
CA ALA A 148 -34.71 12.27 -13.16
C ALA A 148 -36.10 12.01 -12.59
N SER A 149 -36.20 11.34 -11.44
CA SER A 149 -37.48 11.03 -10.79
C SER A 149 -38.22 12.27 -10.26
N ARG A 150 -37.50 13.33 -9.88
CA ARG A 150 -38.10 14.49 -9.20
C ARG A 150 -38.63 15.57 -10.15
N TYR A 151 -38.07 15.71 -11.35
CA TYR A 151 -38.36 16.87 -12.20
C TYR A 151 -38.96 16.53 -13.58
N GLY A 152 -39.06 15.24 -13.95
CA GLY A 152 -39.63 14.84 -15.24
C GLY A 152 -38.94 15.49 -16.44
N LEU A 153 -37.68 15.88 -16.28
CA LEU A 153 -36.90 16.55 -17.32
C LEU A 153 -36.50 15.54 -18.40
N GLU A 154 -36.55 15.97 -19.65
CA GLU A 154 -36.00 15.19 -20.76
C GLU A 154 -34.50 15.01 -20.57
N TYR A 155 -34.06 13.77 -20.73
CA TYR A 155 -32.69 13.36 -20.52
C TYR A 155 -31.82 13.87 -21.68
N THR A 156 -30.86 14.75 -21.41
CA THR A 156 -30.03 15.33 -22.47
C THR A 156 -28.89 14.39 -22.88
N GLU A 157 -28.35 14.53 -24.10
CA GLU A 157 -27.15 13.79 -24.54
C GLU A 157 -25.96 13.99 -23.57
N GLY A 158 -25.85 15.18 -22.98
CA GLY A 158 -24.81 15.49 -21.99
C GLY A 158 -25.02 14.75 -20.66
N ASP A 159 -26.26 14.44 -20.28
CA ASP A 159 -26.57 13.62 -19.11
C ASP A 159 -26.21 12.15 -19.38
N ALA A 160 -26.53 11.63 -20.57
CA ALA A 160 -26.16 10.28 -20.98
C ALA A 160 -24.64 10.06 -20.92
N ALA A 161 -23.84 10.96 -21.50
CA ALA A 161 -22.38 10.87 -21.47
C ALA A 161 -21.78 11.04 -20.06
N ARG A 162 -22.49 11.68 -19.12
CA ARG A 162 -22.07 11.72 -17.71
C ARG A 162 -22.39 10.42 -16.99
N SER A 163 -23.58 9.88 -17.22
CA SER A 163 -24.06 8.63 -16.64
C SER A 163 -23.17 7.46 -17.02
N GLU A 164 -22.82 7.35 -18.30
CA GLU A 164 -21.90 6.34 -18.82
C GLU A 164 -20.52 6.44 -18.16
N ARG A 165 -19.98 7.64 -17.97
CA ARG A 165 -18.72 7.83 -17.25
C ARG A 165 -18.78 7.40 -15.79
N TYR A 166 -19.91 7.60 -15.13
CA TYR A 166 -20.09 7.13 -13.76
C TYR A 166 -20.20 5.60 -13.71
N ASP A 167 -20.88 4.98 -14.67
CA ASP A 167 -20.95 3.52 -14.78
C ASP A 167 -19.57 2.88 -14.90
N LEU A 168 -18.67 3.48 -15.68
CA LEU A 168 -17.28 2.99 -15.80
C LEU A 168 -16.51 2.97 -14.47
N TYR A 169 -16.83 3.89 -13.54
CA TYR A 169 -16.21 3.86 -12.21
C TYR A 169 -16.90 2.86 -11.29
N VAL A 170 -18.24 2.80 -11.31
CA VAL A 170 -19.02 2.00 -10.36
C VAL A 170 -18.92 0.52 -10.66
N TRP A 171 -18.99 0.13 -11.93
CA TRP A 171 -19.14 -1.27 -12.32
C TRP A 171 -17.82 -1.84 -12.82
N GLU A 172 -17.50 -3.03 -12.31
CA GLU A 172 -16.43 -3.85 -12.87
C GLU A 172 -16.95 -4.58 -14.11
N GLY A 173 -16.17 -4.58 -15.19
CA GLY A 173 -16.52 -5.31 -16.41
C GLY A 173 -17.74 -4.77 -17.16
N ALA A 174 -18.14 -3.51 -16.96
CA ALA A 174 -19.06 -2.83 -17.88
C ALA A 174 -18.52 -2.98 -19.31
N ASP A 175 -19.36 -3.51 -20.20
CA ASP A 175 -18.97 -4.35 -21.33
C ASP A 175 -17.75 -3.89 -22.16
N VAL A 176 -16.80 -4.86 -22.20
CA VAL A 176 -15.93 -5.36 -23.28
C VAL A 176 -15.20 -4.37 -24.20
N PRO A 177 -13.85 -4.45 -24.30
CA PRO A 177 -13.10 -3.69 -25.29
C PRO A 177 -13.41 -4.20 -26.70
N THR A 178 -14.21 -3.45 -27.45
CA THR A 178 -14.07 -3.35 -28.91
C THR A 178 -12.67 -2.77 -29.21
N GLU A 179 -12.03 -3.04 -30.36
CA GLU A 179 -10.69 -2.52 -30.67
C GLU A 179 -10.57 -1.00 -30.37
N GLY A 180 -9.88 -0.65 -29.27
CA GLY A 180 -9.70 0.75 -28.82
C GLY A 180 -10.54 1.22 -27.63
N GLU A 181 -11.36 0.36 -27.00
CA GLU A 181 -12.26 0.74 -25.90
C GLU A 181 -11.66 0.71 -24.47
N PRO A 182 -12.33 1.38 -23.50
CA PRO A 182 -11.70 1.85 -22.27
C PRO A 182 -11.30 0.72 -21.33
N VAL A 183 -10.03 0.69 -20.97
CA VAL A 183 -9.52 -0.12 -19.86
C VAL A 183 -10.23 0.31 -18.58
N ASP A 184 -10.71 -0.64 -17.78
CA ASP A 184 -11.37 -0.38 -16.49
C ASP A 184 -10.58 0.69 -15.72
N PRO A 185 -11.13 1.91 -15.53
CA PRO A 185 -10.35 3.05 -15.06
C PRO A 185 -9.91 2.92 -13.60
N ILE A 186 -10.52 2.01 -12.84
CA ILE A 186 -10.15 1.71 -11.46
C ILE A 186 -9.06 0.64 -11.45
N LEU A 187 -9.23 -0.47 -12.17
CA LEU A 187 -8.21 -1.53 -12.24
C LEU A 187 -6.94 -1.07 -12.97
N THR A 188 -7.06 -0.13 -13.92
CA THR A 188 -5.92 0.53 -14.59
C THR A 188 -5.08 1.35 -13.60
N LEU A 189 -5.68 1.83 -12.52
CA LEU A 189 -4.93 2.47 -11.43
C LEU A 189 -4.40 1.42 -10.44
N LEU A 190 -5.24 0.49 -10.02
CA LEU A 190 -4.93 -0.43 -8.92
C LEU A 190 -3.94 -1.53 -9.29
N ASN A 191 -4.05 -2.14 -10.47
CA ASN A 191 -3.18 -3.25 -10.85
C ASN A 191 -1.72 -2.81 -11.03
N PRO A 192 -1.41 -1.74 -11.80
CA PRO A 192 -0.03 -1.26 -11.89
C PRO A 192 0.53 -0.78 -10.55
N ALA A 193 -0.34 -0.24 -9.69
CA ALA A 193 0.06 0.17 -8.35
C ALA A 193 0.40 -1.04 -7.45
N LEU A 194 -0.40 -2.10 -7.49
CA LEU A 194 -0.08 -3.35 -6.79
C LEU A 194 1.21 -3.97 -7.33
N ASP A 195 1.36 -4.06 -8.65
CA ASP A 195 2.57 -4.58 -9.29
C ASP A 195 3.81 -3.80 -8.83
N GLU A 196 3.70 -2.47 -8.71
CA GLU A 196 4.79 -1.62 -8.22
C GLU A 196 5.10 -1.90 -6.74
N ILE A 197 4.08 -2.01 -5.89
CA ILE A 197 4.23 -2.36 -4.48
C ILE A 197 4.91 -3.72 -4.34
N GLU A 198 4.43 -4.75 -5.06
CA GLU A 198 4.98 -6.10 -5.03
C GLU A 198 6.43 -6.13 -5.53
N ARG A 199 6.71 -5.49 -6.67
CA ARG A 199 8.05 -5.40 -7.25
C ARG A 199 9.06 -4.83 -6.27
N LYS A 200 8.67 -3.83 -5.49
CA LYS A 200 9.54 -3.16 -4.51
C LYS A 200 9.61 -3.91 -3.17
N MET A 201 8.49 -4.45 -2.69
CA MET A 201 8.39 -5.02 -1.35
C MET A 201 8.79 -6.50 -1.29
N ILE A 202 8.50 -7.31 -2.30
CA ILE A 202 8.82 -8.75 -2.29
C ILE A 202 10.30 -9.04 -2.05
N PRO A 203 11.26 -8.34 -2.69
CA PRO A 203 12.68 -8.53 -2.40
C PRO A 203 13.04 -8.23 -0.93
N LEU A 204 12.42 -7.19 -0.36
CA LEU A 204 12.61 -6.81 1.05
C LEU A 204 12.02 -7.86 2.00
N ILE A 205 10.85 -8.39 1.68
CA ILE A 205 10.20 -9.46 2.46
C ILE A 205 11.10 -10.70 2.51
N ARG A 206 11.66 -11.08 1.36
CA ARG A 206 12.56 -12.23 1.21
C ARG A 206 13.97 -12.01 1.80
N LEU A 207 14.24 -10.82 2.33
CA LEU A 207 15.56 -10.40 2.81
C LEU A 207 16.65 -10.58 1.73
N GLU A 208 16.28 -10.42 0.46
CA GLU A 208 17.25 -10.42 -0.63
C GLU A 208 18.18 -9.21 -0.45
N ALA A 209 19.49 -9.45 -0.49
CA ALA A 209 20.45 -8.37 -0.37
C ALA A 209 20.21 -7.35 -1.50
N PRO A 210 20.07 -6.04 -1.20
CA PRO A 210 19.93 -5.04 -2.25
C PRO A 210 21.15 -5.12 -3.16
N LYS A 211 20.91 -5.40 -4.45
CA LYS A 211 21.93 -5.41 -5.49
C LYS A 211 22.44 -4.00 -5.79
#